data_AF-A0A374WE21-F1
#
_entry.id   AF-A0A374WE21-F1
#
_cell.length_a   1.000
_cell.length_b   1.000
_cell.length_c   1.000
_cell.angle_alpha   90.00
_cell.angle_beta   90.00
_cell.angle_gamma   90.00
#
_symmetry.space_group_name_H-M   'P 1'
#
loop_
_entity.id
_entity.type
_entity.pdbx_description
1 polymer ?
#
loop_
_entity_poly.entity_id
_entity_poly.type
_entity_poly.pdbx_seq_one_letter_code
_entity_poly.pdbx_strand_id
1 'polypeptide(L)'
;MKQSTKLIGIILLILNIYSCDIHWYDPDKPKPGYLNQMPKETSIGANTFGYYINGKLIAAQGYYQEEESFFVNGDWHKFSEYTRMSLQASSGKHYYMMMQIYDTIRLGINDCFFHIEYNTSGLPGGSGNIKALVDITKFDTIEHIISGRFNDITIPIEFIDSISIAYITNGQFDVKYEKDF
;
A
#
# COMPACT_ATOMS: atom_id res chain seq x y z
N MET A 1 51.57 -15.72 -31.49
CA MET A 1 50.13 -15.78 -31.12
C MET A 1 49.89 -14.89 -29.89
N LYS A 2 49.66 -13.58 -30.06
CA LYS A 2 49.54 -12.61 -28.95
C LYS A 2 48.45 -11.53 -29.18
N GLN A 3 47.50 -11.79 -30.08
CA GLN A 3 46.45 -10.80 -30.43
C GLN A 3 45.01 -11.24 -30.13
N SER A 4 44.77 -12.51 -29.76
CA SER A 4 43.42 -13.02 -29.51
C SER A 4 42.88 -12.78 -28.09
N THR A 5 43.72 -12.38 -27.13
CA THR A 5 43.29 -12.14 -25.74
C THR A 5 42.77 -10.74 -25.45
N LYS A 6 43.00 -9.75 -26.34
CA LYS A 6 42.48 -8.37 -26.15
C LYS A 6 41.03 -8.18 -26.61
N LEU A 7 40.51 -9.06 -27.46
CA LEU A 7 39.15 -8.94 -28.00
C LEU A 7 38.07 -9.49 -27.04
N ILE A 8 38.42 -10.46 -26.20
CA ILE A 8 37.49 -11.06 -25.23
C ILE A 8 37.18 -10.10 -24.07
N GLY A 9 38.13 -9.24 -23.69
CA GLY A 9 37.93 -8.25 -22.62
C GLY A 9 36.96 -7.11 -22.97
N ILE A 10 36.81 -6.77 -24.25
CA ILE A 10 35.93 -5.66 -24.68
C ILE A 10 34.47 -6.13 -24.81
N ILE A 11 34.23 -7.42 -25.10
CA ILE A 11 32.87 -7.97 -25.21
C ILE A 11 32.23 -8.16 -23.82
N LEU A 12 33.02 -8.39 -22.77
CA LEU A 12 32.51 -8.49 -21.39
C LEU A 12 32.15 -7.12 -20.75
N LEU A 13 32.63 -6.01 -21.32
CA LEU A 13 32.31 -4.67 -20.80
C LEU A 13 30.97 -4.12 -21.36
N ILE A 14 30.52 -4.61 -22.52
CA ILE A 14 29.31 -4.11 -23.19
C ILE A 14 28.03 -4.81 -22.67
N LEU A 15 28.15 -5.95 -21.97
CA LEU A 15 27.01 -6.63 -21.35
C LEU A 15 26.59 -6.05 -19.98
N ASN A 16 27.30 -5.05 -19.45
CA ASN A 16 26.99 -4.44 -18.15
C ASN A 16 26.22 -3.11 -18.23
N ILE A 17 25.82 -2.66 -19.43
CA ILE A 17 25.18 -1.34 -19.63
C ILE A 17 23.65 -1.42 -19.83
N TYR A 18 23.03 -2.58 -19.58
CA TYR A 18 21.56 -2.74 -19.63
C TYR A 18 20.96 -3.17 -18.29
N SER A 19 21.52 -2.71 -17.18
CA SER A 19 20.75 -2.61 -15.93
C SER A 19 20.24 -1.18 -15.78
N CYS A 20 19.54 -0.68 -16.80
CA CYS A 20 18.44 0.21 -16.48
C CYS A 20 17.39 -0.69 -15.85
N ASP A 21 17.08 -0.49 -14.57
CA ASP A 21 15.89 -1.02 -13.92
C ASP A 21 14.67 -0.47 -14.66
N ILE A 22 14.35 -1.12 -15.77
CA ILE A 22 13.07 -0.94 -16.41
C ILE A 22 12.13 -1.76 -15.56
N HIS A 23 11.25 -1.07 -14.82
CA HIS A 23 10.13 -1.66 -14.10
C HIS A 23 9.17 -2.30 -15.11
N TRP A 24 9.55 -3.47 -15.64
CA TRP A 24 8.69 -4.28 -16.48
C TRP A 24 7.70 -5.01 -15.57
N TYR A 25 6.41 -4.81 -15.88
CA TYR A 25 5.29 -5.66 -15.49
C TYR A 25 5.71 -7.06 -15.04
N ASP A 26 5.56 -7.32 -13.73
CA ASP A 26 5.72 -8.65 -13.15
C ASP A 26 4.40 -9.43 -13.32
N PRO A 27 4.34 -10.45 -14.20
CA PRO A 27 3.11 -11.20 -14.46
C PRO A 27 2.59 -11.97 -13.24
N ASP A 28 3.43 -12.19 -12.23
CA ASP A 28 3.07 -12.88 -11.00
C ASP A 28 2.48 -11.91 -9.95
N LYS A 29 2.56 -10.60 -10.17
CA LYS A 29 1.93 -9.59 -9.31
C LYS A 29 0.48 -9.35 -9.74
N PRO A 30 -0.48 -9.22 -8.80
CA PRO A 30 -1.85 -8.86 -9.14
C PRO A 30 -1.87 -7.52 -9.89
N LYS A 31 -2.60 -7.47 -11.00
CA LYS A 31 -2.80 -6.23 -11.73
C LYS A 31 -3.45 -5.19 -10.82
N PRO A 32 -3.00 -3.92 -10.84
CA PRO A 32 -3.71 -2.84 -10.20
C PRO A 32 -5.15 -2.78 -10.72
N GLY A 33 -6.07 -2.39 -9.85
CA GLY A 33 -7.45 -2.20 -10.25
C GLY A 33 -8.42 -1.98 -9.10
N TYR A 34 -9.56 -1.39 -9.45
CA TYR A 34 -10.71 -1.28 -8.58
C TYR A 34 -11.41 -2.64 -8.42
N LEU A 35 -11.81 -2.97 -7.19
CA LEU A 35 -12.65 -4.12 -6.91
C LEU A 35 -14.10 -3.68 -6.71
N ASN A 36 -15.03 -4.33 -7.41
CA ASN A 36 -16.47 -4.08 -7.30
C ASN A 36 -17.14 -4.78 -6.10
N GLN A 37 -16.36 -5.50 -5.31
CA GLN A 37 -16.79 -6.23 -4.12
C GLN A 37 -15.69 -6.14 -3.05
N MET A 38 -16.06 -6.38 -1.79
CA MET A 38 -15.07 -6.52 -0.72
C MET A 38 -14.07 -7.63 -1.11
N PRO A 39 -12.75 -7.41 -0.99
CA PRO A 39 -11.78 -8.47 -1.24
C PRO A 39 -12.07 -9.72 -0.39
N LYS A 40 -11.57 -10.86 -0.82
CA LYS A 40 -11.64 -12.06 0.02
C LYS A 40 -10.65 -11.91 1.17
N GLU A 41 -11.02 -12.41 2.34
CA GLU A 41 -10.05 -12.55 3.43
C GLU A 41 -9.03 -13.64 3.07
N THR A 42 -7.78 -13.21 2.90
CA THR A 42 -6.64 -14.07 2.60
C THR A 42 -5.46 -13.74 3.50
N SER A 43 -4.41 -14.55 3.45
CA SER A 43 -3.17 -14.33 4.21
C SER A 43 -1.95 -14.68 3.37
N ILE A 44 -2.06 -14.41 2.07
CA ILE A 44 -1.07 -14.80 1.05
C ILE A 44 -0.36 -13.59 0.45
N GLY A 45 -0.66 -12.38 0.92
CA GLY A 45 -0.16 -11.15 0.32
C GLY A 45 -0.79 -10.87 -1.04
N ALA A 46 -2.13 -11.00 -1.14
CA ALA A 46 -2.86 -10.78 -2.40
C ALA A 46 -2.90 -9.31 -2.88
N ASN A 47 -2.27 -8.39 -2.13
CA ASN A 47 -2.28 -6.95 -2.29
C ASN A 47 -3.69 -6.41 -2.51
N THR A 48 -4.56 -6.71 -1.57
CA THR A 48 -5.93 -6.22 -1.57
C THR A 48 -6.20 -5.35 -0.35
N PHE A 49 -7.04 -4.36 -0.54
CA PHE A 49 -7.47 -3.45 0.52
C PHE A 49 -8.91 -3.06 0.25
N GLY A 50 -9.77 -3.15 1.24
CA GLY A 50 -11.19 -2.81 1.10
C GLY A 50 -11.80 -2.32 2.39
N TYR A 51 -12.72 -1.38 2.28
CA TYR A 51 -13.53 -0.85 3.39
C TYR A 51 -14.79 -0.19 2.85
N TYR A 52 -15.78 0.03 3.71
CA TYR A 52 -16.90 0.91 3.40
C TYR A 52 -16.68 2.27 4.06
N ILE A 53 -16.85 3.35 3.30
CA ILE A 53 -16.92 4.72 3.83
C ILE A 53 -18.32 5.28 3.57
N ASN A 54 -19.03 5.64 4.63
CA ASN A 54 -20.42 6.08 4.56
C ASN A 54 -21.32 5.10 3.76
N GLY A 55 -21.09 3.79 3.94
CA GLY A 55 -21.81 2.72 3.23
C GLY A 55 -21.37 2.48 1.79
N LYS A 56 -20.45 3.27 1.23
CA LYS A 56 -19.89 3.06 -0.12
C LYS A 56 -18.63 2.20 -0.04
N LEU A 57 -18.59 1.13 -0.83
CA LEU A 57 -17.41 0.28 -0.95
C LEU A 57 -16.27 1.04 -1.64
N ILE A 58 -15.10 1.01 -1.02
CA ILE A 58 -13.82 1.41 -1.57
C ILE A 58 -12.91 0.19 -1.49
N ALA A 59 -12.55 -0.36 -2.64
CA ALA A 59 -11.68 -1.53 -2.68
C ALA A 59 -10.75 -1.51 -3.89
N ALA A 60 -9.51 -1.91 -3.66
CA ALA A 60 -8.46 -1.95 -4.66
C ALA A 60 -7.65 -3.24 -4.53
N GLN A 61 -7.03 -3.62 -5.63
CA GLN A 61 -6.02 -4.67 -5.70
C GLN A 61 -4.80 -4.15 -6.46
N GLY A 62 -3.64 -4.76 -6.21
CA GLY A 62 -2.43 -4.63 -7.00
C GLY A 62 -1.48 -3.54 -6.52
N TYR A 63 -0.32 -3.43 -7.17
CA TYR A 63 0.74 -2.51 -6.78
C TYR A 63 0.64 -1.18 -7.54
N TYR A 64 1.26 -0.13 -7.01
CA TYR A 64 1.37 1.14 -7.72
C TYR A 64 2.00 0.95 -9.10
N GLN A 65 1.34 1.48 -10.13
CA GLN A 65 1.85 1.59 -11.50
C GLN A 65 1.57 3.03 -11.96
N GLU A 66 2.54 3.69 -12.60
CA GLU A 66 2.44 5.13 -12.96
C GLU A 66 1.19 5.47 -13.78
N GLU A 67 0.68 4.50 -14.57
CA GLU A 67 -0.50 4.66 -15.42
C GLU A 67 -1.83 4.36 -14.69
N GLU A 68 -1.78 3.72 -13.52
CA GLU A 68 -2.95 3.30 -12.76
C GLU A 68 -3.04 3.98 -11.39
N SER A 69 -4.09 4.75 -11.19
CA SER A 69 -4.33 5.46 -9.93
C SER A 69 -4.86 4.54 -8.80
N PHE A 70 -5.00 3.23 -9.04
CA PHE A 70 -5.47 2.23 -8.08
C PHE A 70 -4.28 1.41 -7.59
N PHE A 71 -4.06 1.37 -6.28
CA PHE A 71 -2.94 0.61 -5.73
C PHE A 71 -3.14 0.24 -4.28
N VAL A 72 -2.42 -0.80 -3.85
CA VAL A 72 -2.27 -1.28 -2.48
C VAL A 72 -0.79 -1.56 -2.25
N ASN A 73 -0.15 -0.75 -1.42
CA ASN A 73 1.25 -0.87 -1.08
C ASN A 73 1.41 -1.06 0.43
N GLY A 74 2.50 -1.71 0.82
CA GLY A 74 2.91 -1.84 2.21
C GLY A 74 4.41 -1.65 2.31
N ASP A 75 4.87 -0.83 3.25
CA ASP A 75 6.29 -0.56 3.43
C ASP A 75 6.66 -0.59 4.92
N TRP A 76 7.68 -1.38 5.26
CA TRP A 76 8.22 -1.44 6.62
C TRP A 76 9.59 -0.77 6.69
N HIS A 77 9.63 0.39 7.35
CA HIS A 77 10.84 1.19 7.49
C HIS A 77 11.35 1.18 8.94
N LYS A 78 12.67 1.25 9.06
CA LYS A 78 13.36 1.50 10.32
C LYS A 78 13.98 2.89 10.31
N PHE A 79 13.52 3.74 11.21
CA PHE A 79 14.12 5.04 11.49
C PHE A 79 15.08 4.91 12.68
N SER A 80 15.84 5.98 12.97
CA SER A 80 16.77 5.99 14.10
C SER A 80 16.09 5.75 15.45
N GLU A 81 14.83 6.15 15.60
CA GLU A 81 14.11 6.16 16.88
C GLU A 81 12.90 5.21 16.93
N TYR A 82 12.39 4.76 15.78
CA TYR A 82 11.18 3.96 15.70
C TYR A 82 11.14 3.10 14.43
N THR A 83 10.25 2.12 14.39
CA THR A 83 9.87 1.41 13.16
C THR A 83 8.46 1.81 12.75
N ARG A 84 8.17 1.77 11.45
CA ARG A 84 6.84 2.12 10.92
C ARG A 84 6.46 1.18 9.79
N MET A 85 5.34 0.48 9.94
CA MET A 85 4.62 -0.15 8.84
C MET A 85 3.62 0.86 8.28
N SER A 86 3.72 1.14 6.98
CA SER A 86 2.81 2.01 6.25
C SER A 86 2.04 1.17 5.24
N LEU A 87 0.72 1.10 5.35
CA LEU A 87 -0.16 0.47 4.36
C LEU A 87 -0.93 1.58 3.65
N GLN A 88 -0.89 1.58 2.32
CA GLN A 88 -1.46 2.63 1.49
C GLN A 88 -2.40 2.01 0.48
N ALA A 89 -3.60 2.57 0.36
CA ALA A 89 -4.57 2.14 -0.62
C ALA A 89 -5.20 3.34 -1.32
N SER A 90 -5.16 3.33 -2.66
CA SER A 90 -5.82 4.34 -3.49
C SER A 90 -6.89 3.67 -4.35
N SER A 91 -8.07 4.31 -4.43
CA SER A 91 -9.14 3.91 -5.34
C SER A 91 -9.26 4.88 -6.52
N GLY A 92 -8.14 5.21 -7.15
CA GLY A 92 -8.12 6.12 -8.28
C GLY A 92 -8.04 7.59 -7.85
N LYS A 93 -8.77 8.46 -8.55
CA LYS A 93 -8.75 9.91 -8.30
C LYS A 93 -9.57 10.37 -7.09
N HIS A 94 -10.14 9.46 -6.29
CA HIS A 94 -11.20 9.82 -5.34
C HIS A 94 -10.89 9.57 -3.88
N TYR A 95 -10.24 8.45 -3.56
CA TYR A 95 -9.95 8.11 -2.17
C TYR A 95 -8.53 7.59 -2.06
N TYR A 96 -7.82 8.10 -1.07
CA TYR A 96 -6.56 7.54 -0.60
C TYR A 96 -6.69 7.29 0.90
N MET A 97 -6.23 6.13 1.35
CA MET A 97 -6.11 5.78 2.76
C MET A 97 -4.68 5.38 3.05
N MET A 98 -4.14 5.90 4.15
CA MET A 98 -2.88 5.47 4.73
C MET A 98 -3.11 5.01 6.17
N MET A 99 -2.58 3.83 6.48
CA MET A 99 -2.55 3.25 7.81
C MET A 99 -1.11 3.12 8.27
N GLN A 100 -0.81 3.59 9.47
CA GLN A 100 0.53 3.52 10.04
C GLN A 100 0.51 2.85 11.40
N ILE A 101 1.32 1.80 11.55
CA ILE A 101 1.56 1.11 12.83
C ILE A 101 3.01 1.34 13.21
N TYR A 102 3.22 1.87 14.41
CA TYR A 102 4.54 2.24 14.91
C TYR A 102 5.08 1.17 15.85
N ASP A 103 6.40 1.06 15.88
CA ASP A 103 7.16 0.19 16.77
C ASP A 103 6.80 -1.29 16.62
N THR A 104 6.35 -1.93 17.70
CA THR A 104 6.13 -3.38 17.74
C THR A 104 4.75 -3.74 17.17
N ILE A 105 4.74 -4.45 16.05
CA ILE A 105 3.54 -5.05 15.47
C ILE A 105 3.33 -6.43 16.11
N ARG A 106 2.15 -6.65 16.66
CA ARG A 106 1.73 -7.94 17.23
C ARG A 106 0.53 -8.51 16.49
N LEU A 107 0.33 -9.82 16.55
CA LEU A 107 -0.96 -10.40 16.18
C LEU A 107 -2.03 -9.92 17.15
N GLY A 108 -3.24 -9.68 16.65
CA GLY A 108 -4.34 -9.09 17.39
C GLY A 108 -4.37 -7.55 17.29
N ILE A 109 -4.92 -6.91 18.32
CA ILE A 109 -5.19 -5.47 18.32
C ILE A 109 -3.91 -4.63 18.46
N ASN A 110 -3.73 -3.68 17.54
CA ASN A 110 -2.65 -2.69 17.52
C ASN A 110 -3.24 -1.28 17.41
N ASP A 111 -2.53 -0.29 17.98
CA ASP A 111 -2.80 1.12 17.70
C ASP A 111 -2.34 1.44 16.28
N CYS A 112 -3.18 2.16 15.55
CA CYS A 112 -2.90 2.55 14.17
C CYS A 112 -3.35 3.99 13.92
N PHE A 113 -2.48 4.76 13.25
CA PHE A 113 -2.83 6.06 12.72
C PHE A 113 -3.44 5.89 11.34
N PHE A 114 -4.66 6.39 11.17
CA PHE A 114 -5.37 6.42 9.90
C PHE A 114 -5.35 7.85 9.36
N HIS A 115 -5.07 7.97 8.07
CA HIS A 115 -5.23 9.19 7.29
C HIS A 115 -6.06 8.87 6.05
N ILE A 116 -7.04 9.70 5.75
CA ILE A 116 -7.84 9.62 4.53
C ILE A 116 -7.75 10.94 3.79
N GLU A 117 -7.61 10.83 2.47
CA GLU A 117 -7.81 11.94 1.55
C GLU A 117 -8.98 11.66 0.63
N TYR A 118 -9.80 12.67 0.43
CA TYR A 118 -10.94 12.68 -0.47
C TYR A 118 -10.68 13.67 -1.60
N ASN A 119 -10.38 13.15 -2.78
CA ASN A 119 -10.15 13.97 -3.96
C ASN A 119 -11.45 14.10 -4.78
N THR A 120 -11.98 15.31 -4.81
CA THR A 120 -13.11 15.67 -5.67
C THR A 120 -12.59 16.30 -6.96
N SER A 121 -12.99 15.77 -8.11
CA SER A 121 -12.64 16.36 -9.40
C SER A 121 -13.10 17.83 -9.46
N GLY A 122 -12.15 18.78 -9.44
CA GLY A 122 -12.42 20.22 -9.62
C GLY A 122 -12.72 21.02 -8.34
N LEU A 123 -12.65 20.41 -7.16
CA LEU A 123 -12.74 21.10 -5.87
C LEU A 123 -11.54 20.73 -5.00
N PRO A 124 -11.09 21.61 -4.10
CA PRO A 124 -10.04 21.29 -3.13
C PRO A 124 -10.50 20.09 -2.31
N GLY A 125 -9.71 19.03 -2.34
CA GLY A 125 -9.99 17.78 -1.64
C GLY A 125 -10.10 17.99 -0.13
N GLY A 126 -10.72 17.02 0.54
CA GLY A 126 -10.78 16.98 1.99
C GLY A 126 -9.79 15.97 2.55
N SER A 127 -9.33 16.19 3.79
CA SER A 127 -8.50 15.19 4.47
C SER A 127 -8.84 15.09 5.94
N GLY A 128 -8.54 13.96 6.55
CA GLY A 128 -8.78 13.74 7.96
C GLY A 128 -7.93 12.60 8.50
N ASN A 129 -7.65 12.67 9.79
CA ASN A 129 -6.82 11.70 10.47
C ASN A 129 -7.36 11.33 11.85
N ILE A 130 -7.04 10.11 12.30
CA ILE A 130 -7.42 9.64 13.63
C ILE A 130 -6.45 8.55 14.10
N LYS A 131 -6.38 8.34 15.42
CA LYS A 131 -5.83 7.10 15.98
C LYS A 131 -6.97 6.14 16.26
N ALA A 132 -6.89 4.94 15.71
CA ALA A 132 -7.88 3.89 15.91
C ALA A 132 -7.19 2.52 16.02
N LEU A 133 -7.98 1.49 16.23
CA LEU A 133 -7.49 0.13 16.41
C LEU A 133 -7.54 -0.66 15.10
N VAL A 134 -6.52 -1.46 14.86
CA VAL A 134 -6.47 -2.45 13.77
C VAL A 134 -6.19 -3.84 14.36
N ASP A 135 -6.91 -4.84 13.88
CA ASP A 135 -6.68 -6.25 14.23
C ASP A 135 -5.79 -6.90 13.19
N ILE A 136 -4.56 -7.26 13.58
CA ILE A 136 -3.60 -7.93 12.71
C ILE A 136 -3.78 -9.44 12.82
N THR A 137 -4.26 -10.04 11.74
CA THR A 137 -4.57 -11.48 11.65
C THR A 137 -3.39 -12.30 11.13
N LYS A 138 -2.49 -11.68 10.37
CA LYS A 138 -1.23 -12.26 9.89
C LYS A 138 -0.16 -11.20 9.88
N PHE A 139 1.01 -11.55 10.41
CA PHE A 139 2.24 -10.78 10.26
C PHE A 139 3.40 -11.76 10.06
N ASP A 140 3.91 -11.81 8.84
CA ASP A 140 4.94 -12.73 8.39
C ASP A 140 6.17 -11.95 7.93
N THR A 141 7.22 -11.99 8.72
CA THR A 141 8.47 -11.28 8.44
C THR A 141 9.41 -12.04 7.51
N ILE A 142 9.07 -13.27 7.12
CA ILE A 142 9.85 -14.08 6.16
C ILE A 142 9.29 -13.85 4.76
N GLU A 143 7.97 -14.01 4.59
CA GLU A 143 7.29 -13.83 3.30
C GLU A 143 6.86 -12.37 3.03
N HIS A 144 7.08 -11.50 4.02
CA HIS A 144 6.69 -10.09 4.04
C HIS A 144 5.19 -9.88 3.78
N ILE A 145 4.35 -10.55 4.57
CA ILE A 145 2.90 -10.46 4.46
C ILE A 145 2.31 -9.88 5.73
N ILE A 146 1.41 -8.92 5.59
CA ILE A 146 0.59 -8.41 6.68
C ILE A 146 -0.88 -8.38 6.25
N SER A 147 -1.74 -8.95 7.08
CA SER A 147 -3.18 -9.03 6.80
C SER A 147 -3.96 -8.68 8.07
N GLY A 148 -5.09 -8.02 7.92
CA GLY A 148 -5.83 -7.55 9.09
C GLY A 148 -7.19 -6.96 8.76
N ARG A 149 -7.84 -6.48 9.81
CA ARG A 149 -9.20 -5.93 9.80
C ARG A 149 -9.27 -4.67 10.65
N PHE A 150 -10.21 -3.81 10.32
CA PHE A 150 -10.55 -2.64 11.13
C PHE A 150 -12.03 -2.32 10.97
N ASN A 151 -12.66 -1.75 11.99
CA ASN A 151 -14.08 -1.43 11.95
C ASN A 151 -14.40 -0.25 12.86
N ASP A 152 -15.59 0.33 12.67
CA ASP A 152 -16.18 1.34 13.54
C ASP A 152 -15.28 2.58 13.77
N ILE A 153 -14.63 3.05 12.70
CA ILE A 153 -13.77 4.24 12.73
C ILE A 153 -14.57 5.46 12.27
N THR A 154 -14.51 6.54 13.05
CA THR A 154 -15.12 7.83 12.70
C THR A 154 -14.03 8.87 12.53
N ILE A 155 -13.92 9.47 11.34
CA ILE A 155 -12.88 10.46 11.00
C ILE A 155 -13.54 11.78 10.60
N PRO A 156 -13.24 12.90 11.29
CA PRO A 156 -13.58 14.23 10.79
C PRO A 156 -12.76 14.52 9.53
N ILE A 157 -13.42 14.88 8.43
CA ILE A 157 -12.80 15.27 7.17
C ILE A 157 -12.94 16.77 7.00
N GLU A 158 -11.82 17.46 6.96
CA GLU A 158 -11.74 18.91 6.77
C GLU A 158 -11.68 19.24 5.28
N PHE A 159 -12.56 20.13 4.84
CA PHE A 159 -12.56 20.80 3.53
C PHE A 159 -12.34 22.31 3.75
N ILE A 160 -12.09 23.08 2.68
CA ILE A 160 -11.82 24.53 2.80
C ILE A 160 -12.90 25.27 3.61
N ASP A 161 -14.17 24.98 3.34
CA ASP A 161 -15.30 25.73 3.92
C ASP A 161 -16.19 24.89 4.85
N SER A 162 -15.82 23.64 5.13
CA SER A 162 -16.68 22.74 5.92
C SER A 162 -15.93 21.57 6.54
N ILE A 163 -16.54 20.96 7.55
CA ILE A 163 -16.11 19.68 8.12
C ILE A 163 -17.23 18.67 7.86
N SER A 164 -16.87 17.49 7.38
CA SER A 164 -17.77 16.34 7.27
C SER A 164 -17.29 15.20 8.17
N ILE A 165 -18.10 14.16 8.34
CA ILE A 165 -17.72 12.96 9.09
C ILE A 165 -17.72 11.76 8.14
N ALA A 166 -16.62 11.02 8.15
CA ALA A 166 -16.48 9.74 7.47
C ALA A 166 -16.66 8.60 8.48
N TYR A 167 -17.63 7.72 8.22
CA TYR A 167 -17.83 6.47 8.96
C TYR A 167 -17.25 5.31 8.17
N ILE A 168 -16.24 4.65 8.72
CA ILE A 168 -15.52 3.56 8.07
C ILE A 168 -15.89 2.25 8.76
N THR A 169 -16.32 1.28 7.96
CA THR A 169 -16.77 -0.02 8.43
C THR A 169 -16.26 -1.17 7.55
N ASN A 170 -16.21 -2.36 8.14
CA ASN A 170 -15.82 -3.64 7.54
C ASN A 170 -14.53 -3.53 6.71
N GLY A 171 -13.50 -2.91 7.29
CA GLY A 171 -12.20 -2.79 6.68
C GLY A 171 -11.41 -4.09 6.74
N GLN A 172 -10.74 -4.43 5.65
CA GLN A 172 -9.84 -5.58 5.55
C GLN A 172 -8.72 -5.35 4.55
N PHE A 173 -7.58 -5.97 4.80
CA PHE A 173 -6.42 -5.90 3.91
C PHE A 173 -5.61 -7.20 3.97
N ASP A 174 -4.96 -7.52 2.85
CA ASP A 174 -3.94 -8.56 2.73
C ASP A 174 -2.84 -8.04 1.81
N VAL A 175 -1.70 -7.68 2.38
CA VAL A 175 -0.65 -6.90 1.72
C VAL A 175 0.67 -7.63 1.82
N LYS A 176 1.32 -7.82 0.68
CA LYS A 176 2.74 -8.12 0.60
C LYS A 176 3.50 -6.80 0.64
N TYR A 177 4.32 -6.64 1.66
CA TYR A 177 5.02 -5.38 1.94
C TYR A 177 6.49 -5.44 1.55
N GLU A 178 7.06 -4.29 1.22
CA GLU A 178 8.49 -4.11 1.04
C GLU A 178 9.16 -3.74 2.36
N LYS A 179 10.44 -4.07 2.47
CA LYS A 179 11.22 -3.83 3.68
C LYS A 179 12.48 -3.07 3.30
N ASP A 180 12.69 -1.95 3.97
CA ASP A 180 13.84 -1.09 3.76
C ASP A 180 14.69 -1.02 5.04
N PHE A 181 15.31 -2.16 5.41
CA PHE A 181 16.38 -2.29 6.42
C PHE A 181 16.99 -3.70 6.51
#